data_AF-A0A923QDV8-F1
#
_entry.id   AF-A0A923QDV8-F1
#
_cell.length_a   1.000
_cell.length_b   1.000
_cell.length_c   1.000
_cell.angle_alpha   90.00
_cell.angle_beta   90.00
_cell.angle_gamma   90.00
#
_symmetry.space_group_name_H-M   'P 1'
#
loop_
_entity.id
_entity.type
_entity.pdbx_description
1 polymer ?
#
loop_
_entity_poly.entity_id
_entity_poly.type
_entity_poly.pdbx_seq_one_letter_code
_entity_poly.pdbx_strand_id
1 'polypeptide(L)'
;MTPTWHREDIAFSADGTTLRGWLYRPLEASTPRPALLLSHGFSALKEQSLDRYAELFCAAGFICMVYDHRNLGASDGEPRGEIDPWRQVLDTRHALSVLRNTQGVDRERIGLWGTSYSGGHALVVSALDRRVKCVVSQVMTIDGGEAGRRRMPGPALEAFRARVYADMERRAQGQLPERVAVAEAGSASMKYLVETFPGVQHPNSTTLLSRELAMG
;
A
#
# COMPACT_ATOMS: atom_id res chain seq x y z
N MET A 1 1.46 29.43 0.50
CA MET A 1 0.13 29.48 1.17
C MET A 1 0.27 28.74 2.49
N THR A 2 -0.27 29.28 3.58
CA THR A 2 -0.27 28.60 4.89
C THR A 2 -1.16 27.34 4.79
N PRO A 3 -0.71 26.17 5.28
CA PRO A 3 -1.54 24.96 5.27
C PRO A 3 -2.85 25.22 6.02
N THR A 4 -3.97 24.83 5.42
CA THR A 4 -5.31 24.86 6.05
C THR A 4 -5.63 23.56 6.80
N TRP A 5 -4.60 22.75 7.04
CA TRP A 5 -4.66 21.43 7.66
C TRP A 5 -3.45 21.22 8.57
N HIS A 6 -3.56 20.27 9.48
CA HIS A 6 -2.43 19.73 10.24
C HIS A 6 -2.27 18.23 9.95
N ARG A 7 -1.04 17.74 10.09
CA ARG A 7 -0.69 16.32 9.98
C ARG A 7 -0.19 15.82 11.33
N GLU A 8 -0.65 14.66 11.75
CA GLU A 8 -0.09 13.91 12.88
C GLU A 8 0.38 12.53 12.43
N ASP A 9 1.43 12.03 13.08
CA ASP A 9 1.88 10.66 12.93
C ASP A 9 0.96 9.74 13.73
N ILE A 10 0.53 8.64 13.12
CA ILE A 10 -0.37 7.67 13.74
C ILE A 10 0.26 6.28 13.74
N ALA A 11 -0.15 5.48 14.73
CA ALA A 11 0.15 4.06 14.79
C ALA A 11 -1.10 3.29 15.24
N PHE A 12 -1.36 2.15 14.64
CA PHE A 12 -2.49 1.29 15.02
C PHE A 12 -2.14 -0.19 14.83
N SER A 13 -2.81 -1.06 15.59
CA SER A 13 -2.62 -2.51 15.46
C SER A 13 -3.53 -3.08 14.38
N ALA A 14 -2.96 -3.92 13.52
CA ALA A 14 -3.66 -4.76 12.53
C ALA A 14 -3.24 -6.22 12.77
N ASP A 15 -4.09 -6.98 13.48
CA ASP A 15 -3.82 -8.36 13.89
C ASP A 15 -2.46 -8.57 14.55
N GLY A 16 -2.13 -7.72 15.52
CA GLY A 16 -0.87 -7.79 16.28
C GLY A 16 0.34 -7.19 15.58
N THR A 17 0.20 -6.69 14.36
CA THR A 17 1.23 -5.92 13.65
C THR A 17 0.94 -4.43 13.78
N THR A 18 1.87 -3.63 14.28
CA THR A 18 1.70 -2.17 14.32
C THR A 18 1.94 -1.56 12.95
N LEU A 19 0.92 -0.93 12.39
CA LEU A 19 1.02 -0.15 11.16
C LEU A 19 1.17 1.33 11.49
N ARG A 20 2.03 2.03 10.75
CA ARG A 20 2.36 3.45 10.99
C ARG A 20 2.07 4.28 9.75
N GLY A 21 1.63 5.50 9.99
CA GLY A 21 1.11 6.36 8.95
C GLY A 21 0.95 7.80 9.38
N TRP A 22 0.17 8.54 8.61
CA TRP A 22 -0.17 9.92 8.88
C TRP A 22 -1.67 10.14 8.79
N LEU A 23 -2.16 11.07 9.59
CA LEU A 23 -3.52 11.56 9.54
C LEU A 23 -3.51 13.06 9.31
N TYR A 24 -4.20 13.47 8.25
CA TYR A 24 -4.36 14.86 7.84
C TYR A 24 -5.77 15.33 8.20
N ARG A 25 -5.86 16.44 8.91
CA ARG A 25 -7.15 17.04 9.31
C ARG A 25 -7.19 18.53 8.97
N PRO A 26 -8.31 19.04 8.44
CA PRO A 26 -8.51 20.48 8.30
C PRO A 26 -8.42 21.18 9.67
N LEU A 27 -7.85 22.39 9.71
CA LEU A 27 -7.70 23.17 10.96
C LEU A 27 -9.07 23.60 11.54
N GLU A 28 -10.06 23.82 10.67
CA GLU A 28 -11.41 24.21 11.06
C GLU A 28 -12.40 23.07 10.76
N ALA A 29 -12.93 22.45 11.82
CA ALA A 29 -14.04 21.51 11.71
C ALA A 29 -14.99 21.65 12.89
N SER A 30 -16.12 22.33 12.67
CA SER A 30 -17.25 22.37 13.59
C SER A 30 -18.22 21.19 13.40
N THR A 31 -18.09 20.45 12.29
CA THR A 31 -18.94 19.31 11.94
C THR A 31 -18.10 18.12 11.48
N PRO A 32 -18.62 16.88 11.62
CA PRO A 32 -18.01 15.71 11.00
C PRO A 32 -17.75 15.90 9.49
N ARG A 33 -16.62 15.40 9.01
CA ARG A 33 -16.13 15.55 7.63
C ARG A 33 -16.08 14.19 6.92
N PRO A 34 -16.27 14.15 5.59
CA PRO A 34 -15.96 12.94 4.83
C PRO A 34 -14.47 12.59 4.98
N ALA A 35 -14.14 11.30 4.90
CA ALA A 35 -12.77 10.83 5.06
C ALA A 35 -12.31 9.94 3.91
N LEU A 36 -11.01 9.91 3.66
CA LEU A 36 -10.35 9.08 2.66
C LEU A 36 -9.23 8.27 3.30
N LEU A 37 -9.21 6.97 3.02
CA LEU A 37 -8.04 6.13 3.24
C LEU A 37 -7.26 6.04 1.93
N LEU A 38 -5.98 6.45 1.92
CA LEU A 38 -5.12 6.38 0.74
C LEU A 38 -4.06 5.29 0.93
N SER A 39 -3.77 4.55 -0.13
CA SER A 39 -2.85 3.40 -0.07
C SER A 39 -1.90 3.34 -1.28
N HIS A 40 -0.63 3.04 -1.01
CA HIS A 40 0.47 3.09 -1.97
C HIS A 40 0.60 1.80 -2.78
N GLY A 41 1.31 1.87 -3.92
CA GLY A 41 1.51 0.72 -4.81
C GLY A 41 2.49 -0.35 -4.28
N PHE A 42 2.77 -1.33 -5.14
CA PHE A 42 3.68 -2.44 -4.86
C PHE A 42 5.06 -1.92 -4.43
N SER A 43 5.53 -2.37 -3.27
CA SER A 43 6.80 -1.99 -2.61
C SER A 43 7.03 -0.49 -2.45
N ALA A 44 6.03 0.35 -2.68
CA ALA A 44 6.11 1.77 -2.43
C ALA A 44 5.98 2.05 -0.94
N LEU A 45 6.19 3.31 -0.56
CA LEU A 45 6.04 3.85 0.80
C LEU A 45 5.09 5.05 0.76
N LYS A 46 4.51 5.42 1.92
CA LYS A 46 3.63 6.59 2.05
C LYS A 46 4.31 7.91 1.67
N GLU A 47 5.62 8.02 1.82
CA GLU A 47 6.44 9.16 1.38
C GLU A 47 6.45 9.36 -0.14
N GLN A 48 6.02 8.35 -0.92
CA GLN A 48 6.06 8.40 -2.38
C GLN A 48 4.73 8.93 -2.95
N SER A 49 4.47 10.21 -2.69
CA SER A 49 3.30 11.02 -3.14
C SER A 49 2.01 10.91 -2.34
N LEU A 50 1.84 9.96 -1.40
CA LEU A 50 0.59 9.90 -0.65
C LEU A 50 0.38 11.14 0.23
N ASP A 51 1.46 11.73 0.72
CA ASP A 51 1.49 13.04 1.34
C ASP A 51 0.81 14.08 0.44
N ARG A 52 1.31 14.29 -0.79
CA ARG A 52 0.79 15.30 -1.72
C ARG A 52 -0.70 15.10 -2.04
N TYR A 53 -1.14 13.86 -2.24
CA TYR A 53 -2.56 13.57 -2.44
C TYR A 53 -3.39 13.88 -1.19
N ALA A 54 -2.92 13.47 -0.01
CA ALA A 54 -3.61 13.73 1.25
C ALA A 54 -3.72 15.24 1.53
N GLU A 55 -2.68 16.03 1.23
CA GLU A 55 -2.70 17.50 1.36
C GLU A 55 -3.77 18.14 0.46
N LEU A 56 -3.86 17.71 -0.81
CA LEU A 56 -4.86 18.21 -1.76
C LEU A 56 -6.28 17.86 -1.35
N PHE A 57 -6.53 16.60 -0.95
CA PHE A 57 -7.85 16.20 -0.46
C PHE A 57 -8.19 16.87 0.87
N CYS A 58 -7.21 17.08 1.75
CA CYS A 58 -7.44 17.76 3.02
C CYS A 58 -7.78 19.24 2.82
N ALA A 59 -7.10 19.91 1.89
CA ALA A 59 -7.46 21.27 1.46
C ALA A 59 -8.87 21.36 0.85
N ALA A 60 -9.36 20.27 0.23
CA ALA A 60 -10.73 20.14 -0.26
C ALA A 60 -11.76 19.78 0.84
N GLY A 61 -11.34 19.64 2.10
CA GLY A 61 -12.20 19.43 3.26
C GLY A 61 -12.37 17.97 3.72
N PHE A 62 -11.55 17.05 3.23
CA PHE A 62 -11.54 15.64 3.68
C PHE A 62 -10.58 15.43 4.86
N ILE A 63 -10.90 14.48 5.74
CA ILE A 63 -9.91 13.88 6.64
C ILE A 63 -9.20 12.77 5.86
N CYS A 64 -7.87 12.80 5.78
CA CYS A 64 -7.12 11.81 4.98
C CYS A 64 -6.20 11.00 5.87
N MET A 65 -6.30 9.68 5.78
CA MET A 65 -5.40 8.75 6.46
C MET A 65 -4.57 8.01 5.43
N VAL A 66 -3.27 7.93 5.66
CA VAL A 66 -2.32 7.17 4.83
C VAL A 66 -1.44 6.33 5.74
N TYR A 67 -0.96 5.18 5.29
CA TYR A 67 -0.08 4.31 6.09
C TYR A 67 0.84 3.49 5.18
N ASP A 68 1.95 3.00 5.74
CA ASP A 68 2.76 1.97 5.08
C ASP A 68 2.12 0.61 5.31
N HIS A 69 1.97 -0.22 4.28
CA HIS A 69 1.54 -1.60 4.47
C HIS A 69 2.49 -2.36 5.41
N ARG A 70 1.99 -3.44 6.04
CA ARG A 70 2.82 -4.32 6.86
C ARG A 70 4.10 -4.73 6.11
N ASN A 71 5.17 -4.94 6.86
CA ASN A 71 6.51 -5.30 6.36
C ASN A 71 7.23 -4.19 5.55
N LEU A 72 6.59 -3.04 5.32
CA LEU A 72 7.13 -1.93 4.53
C LEU A 72 7.30 -0.67 5.37
N GLY A 73 8.21 0.20 4.93
CA GLY A 73 8.45 1.51 5.52
C GLY A 73 8.56 1.50 7.03
N ALA A 74 7.77 2.37 7.67
CA ALA A 74 7.72 2.52 9.12
C ALA A 74 6.81 1.50 9.82
N SER A 75 6.01 0.73 9.09
CA SER A 75 5.14 -0.30 9.69
C SER A 75 5.94 -1.54 10.10
N ASP A 76 5.53 -2.18 11.17
CA ASP A 76 6.12 -3.43 11.67
C ASP A 76 5.79 -4.61 10.75
N GLY A 77 6.32 -5.78 11.11
CA GLY A 77 6.06 -7.05 10.46
C GLY A 77 7.32 -7.65 9.84
N GLU A 78 7.33 -8.98 9.78
CA GLU A 78 8.39 -9.79 9.19
C GLU A 78 7.77 -10.85 8.25
N PRO A 79 8.47 -11.22 7.17
CA PRO A 79 9.78 -10.73 6.75
C PRO A 79 9.76 -9.31 6.15
N ARG A 80 10.75 -8.46 6.46
CA ARG A 80 10.86 -7.10 5.87
C ARG A 80 10.88 -7.12 4.34
N GLY A 81 9.98 -6.34 3.73
CA GLY A 81 9.82 -6.26 2.28
C GLY A 81 8.92 -7.34 1.68
N GLU A 82 8.25 -8.17 2.50
CA GLU A 82 7.27 -9.14 2.01
C GLU A 82 5.90 -8.50 1.76
N ILE A 83 5.35 -8.72 0.56
CA ILE A 83 4.05 -8.22 0.13
C ILE A 83 3.10 -9.40 -0.04
N ASP A 84 2.09 -9.48 0.82
CA ASP A 84 0.99 -10.42 0.73
C ASP A 84 -0.31 -9.63 0.51
N PRO A 85 -0.97 -9.74 -0.65
CA PRO A 85 -2.18 -8.98 -0.95
C PRO A 85 -3.33 -9.29 0.00
N TRP A 86 -3.48 -10.55 0.44
CA TRP A 86 -4.59 -10.91 1.33
C TRP A 86 -4.40 -10.30 2.71
N ARG A 87 -3.15 -10.29 3.21
CA ARG A 87 -2.82 -9.59 4.44
C ARG A 87 -3.01 -8.08 4.29
N GLN A 88 -2.58 -7.48 3.19
CA GLN A 88 -2.77 -6.04 2.94
C GLN A 88 -4.25 -5.65 2.78
N VAL A 89 -5.09 -6.51 2.18
CA VAL A 89 -6.55 -6.33 2.13
C VAL A 89 -7.14 -6.34 3.54
N LEU A 90 -6.74 -7.27 4.40
CA LEU A 90 -7.17 -7.31 5.80
C LEU A 90 -6.71 -6.08 6.58
N ASP A 91 -5.45 -5.67 6.43
CA ASP A 91 -4.91 -4.44 7.02
C ASP A 91 -5.69 -3.19 6.62
N THR A 92 -6.05 -3.10 5.34
CA THR A 92 -6.85 -1.98 4.84
C THR A 92 -8.20 -1.92 5.55
N ARG A 93 -8.82 -3.06 5.88
CA ARG A 93 -10.08 -3.13 6.64
C ARG A 93 -9.90 -2.75 8.13
N HIS A 94 -8.75 -3.06 8.72
CA HIS A 94 -8.36 -2.57 10.05
C HIS A 94 -8.17 -1.06 10.04
N ALA A 95 -7.42 -0.54 9.07
CA ALA A 95 -7.22 0.89 8.85
C ALA A 95 -8.55 1.63 8.64
N LEU A 96 -9.48 1.09 7.84
CA LEU A 96 -10.84 1.64 7.70
C LEU A 96 -11.58 1.70 9.04
N SER A 97 -11.39 0.71 9.92
CA SER A 97 -12.00 0.70 11.25
C SER A 97 -11.41 1.78 12.15
N VAL A 98 -10.11 2.02 12.08
CA VAL A 98 -9.43 3.12 12.77
C VAL A 98 -9.93 4.48 12.26
N LEU A 99 -9.96 4.67 10.94
CA LEU A 99 -10.46 5.90 10.32
C LEU A 99 -11.91 6.19 10.71
N ARG A 100 -12.77 5.16 10.71
CA ARG A 100 -14.17 5.27 11.15
C ARG A 100 -14.36 5.73 12.59
N ASN A 101 -13.41 5.46 13.47
CA ASN A 101 -13.49 5.85 14.88
C ASN A 101 -12.63 7.07 15.20
N THR A 102 -12.03 7.69 14.19
CA THR A 102 -11.26 8.92 14.34
C THR A 102 -12.19 10.11 14.60
N GLN A 103 -11.87 10.92 15.59
CA GLN A 103 -12.65 12.12 15.92
C GLN A 103 -12.79 13.05 14.69
N GLY A 104 -14.01 13.54 14.47
CA GLY A 104 -14.34 14.44 13.35
C GLY A 104 -14.64 13.72 12.03
N VAL A 105 -14.54 12.39 11.95
CA VAL A 105 -14.92 11.63 10.74
C VAL A 105 -16.42 11.35 10.72
N ASP A 106 -17.06 11.66 9.59
CA ASP A 106 -18.39 11.17 9.25
C ASP A 106 -18.30 9.70 8.81
N ARG A 107 -18.81 8.81 9.66
CA ARG A 107 -18.72 7.34 9.51
C ARG A 107 -19.43 6.81 8.27
N GLU A 108 -20.35 7.58 7.71
CA GLU A 108 -21.15 7.23 6.55
C GLU A 108 -20.66 7.91 5.27
N ARG A 109 -19.51 8.61 5.32
CA ARG A 109 -18.90 9.28 4.14
C ARG A 109 -17.41 8.99 4.03
N ILE A 110 -17.07 7.70 3.93
CA ILE A 110 -15.68 7.24 3.83
C ILE A 110 -15.40 6.66 2.45
N GLY A 111 -14.35 7.17 1.80
CA GLY A 111 -13.83 6.66 0.54
C GLY A 111 -12.51 5.90 0.71
N LEU A 112 -12.24 5.02 -0.25
CA LEU A 112 -10.97 4.31 -0.38
C LEU A 112 -10.31 4.71 -1.70
N TRP A 113 -9.10 5.23 -1.62
CA TRP A 113 -8.28 5.62 -2.76
C TRP A 113 -7.04 4.74 -2.78
N GLY A 114 -6.77 4.09 -3.92
CA GLY A 114 -5.60 3.23 -4.08
C GLY A 114 -4.95 3.44 -5.42
N THR A 115 -3.62 3.44 -5.44
CA THR A 115 -2.82 3.56 -6.67
C THR A 115 -2.06 2.28 -6.99
N SER A 116 -1.94 1.98 -8.28
CA SER A 116 -1.20 0.82 -8.79
C SER A 116 -1.71 -0.49 -8.14
N TYR A 117 -0.85 -1.19 -7.42
CA TYR A 117 -1.20 -2.41 -6.69
C TYR A 117 -2.38 -2.21 -5.73
N SER A 118 -2.41 -1.10 -4.99
CA SER A 118 -3.51 -0.78 -4.10
C SER A 118 -4.77 -0.27 -4.80
N GLY A 119 -4.70 0.07 -6.10
CA GLY A 119 -5.92 0.22 -6.91
C GLY A 119 -6.70 -1.09 -6.99
N GLY A 120 -6.01 -2.21 -7.21
CA GLY A 120 -6.61 -3.55 -7.11
C GLY A 120 -7.17 -3.86 -5.72
N HIS A 121 -6.42 -3.49 -4.67
CA HIS A 121 -6.88 -3.66 -3.29
C HIS A 121 -8.14 -2.84 -3.01
N ALA A 122 -8.24 -1.62 -3.55
CA ALA A 122 -9.40 -0.77 -3.36
C ALA A 122 -10.68 -1.44 -3.90
N LEU A 123 -10.59 -2.12 -5.04
CA LEU A 123 -11.69 -2.90 -5.59
C LEU A 123 -12.04 -4.09 -4.69
N VAL A 124 -11.06 -4.92 -4.30
CA VAL A 124 -11.30 -6.11 -3.46
C VAL A 124 -11.88 -5.72 -2.10
N VAL A 125 -11.28 -4.73 -1.41
CA VAL A 125 -11.74 -4.26 -0.11
C VAL A 125 -13.16 -3.71 -0.20
N SER A 126 -13.47 -2.90 -1.22
CA SER A 126 -14.83 -2.35 -1.37
C SER A 126 -15.90 -3.39 -1.69
N ALA A 127 -15.54 -4.50 -2.33
CA ALA A 127 -16.42 -5.64 -2.52
C ALA A 127 -16.72 -6.37 -1.20
N LEU A 128 -15.74 -6.44 -0.30
CA LEU A 128 -15.83 -7.13 0.99
C LEU A 128 -16.35 -6.25 2.13
N ASP A 129 -16.26 -4.92 2.01
CA ASP A 129 -16.49 -3.97 3.10
C ASP A 129 -17.39 -2.80 2.68
N ARG A 130 -18.69 -2.95 2.96
CA ARG A 130 -19.75 -1.98 2.60
C ARG A 130 -19.69 -0.68 3.38
N ARG A 131 -18.73 -0.53 4.30
CA ARG A 131 -18.45 0.74 5.00
C ARG A 131 -17.77 1.74 4.07
N VAL A 132 -17.12 1.27 3.00
CA VAL A 132 -16.57 2.11 1.93
C VAL A 132 -17.71 2.59 1.02
N LYS A 133 -17.83 3.90 0.83
CA LYS A 133 -18.92 4.54 0.08
C LYS A 133 -18.48 5.11 -1.28
N CYS A 134 -17.19 5.29 -1.47
CA CYS A 134 -16.58 5.75 -2.71
C CYS A 134 -15.26 5.02 -2.92
N VAL A 135 -14.96 4.64 -4.15
CA VAL A 135 -13.73 3.92 -4.51
C VAL A 135 -13.07 4.65 -5.65
N VAL A 136 -11.79 4.95 -5.49
CA VAL A 136 -10.92 5.44 -6.57
C VAL A 136 -9.79 4.45 -6.77
N SER A 137 -9.82 3.79 -7.93
CA SER A 137 -8.81 2.81 -8.33
C SER A 137 -7.93 3.44 -9.42
N GLN A 138 -6.77 3.97 -9.03
CA GLN A 138 -5.87 4.69 -9.92
C GLN A 138 -4.82 3.72 -10.51
N VAL A 139 -4.69 3.69 -11.84
CA VAL A 139 -3.67 2.93 -12.59
C VAL A 139 -3.47 1.48 -12.11
N MET A 140 -4.60 0.79 -11.88
CA MET A 140 -4.66 -0.42 -11.07
C MET A 140 -4.00 -1.67 -11.66
N THR A 141 -3.60 -2.58 -10.76
CA THR A 141 -3.29 -3.98 -11.07
C THR A 141 -4.42 -4.88 -10.55
N ILE A 142 -5.13 -5.58 -11.43
CA ILE A 142 -6.25 -6.48 -11.07
C ILE A 142 -6.00 -7.96 -11.35
N ASP A 143 -5.09 -8.28 -12.26
CA ASP A 143 -4.70 -9.66 -12.59
C ASP A 143 -3.17 -9.71 -12.68
N GLY A 144 -2.55 -10.25 -11.64
CA GLY A 144 -1.11 -10.44 -11.56
C GLY A 144 -0.62 -11.50 -12.54
N GLY A 145 -1.31 -12.64 -12.63
CA GLY A 145 -0.98 -13.72 -13.55
C GLY A 145 -0.88 -13.28 -15.01
N GLU A 146 -1.90 -12.57 -15.48
CA GLU A 146 -1.92 -12.02 -16.83
C GLU A 146 -0.86 -10.93 -17.01
N ALA A 147 -0.66 -10.09 -16.00
CA ALA A 147 0.43 -9.13 -15.96
C ALA A 147 1.82 -9.80 -16.07
N GLY A 148 1.99 -10.97 -15.48
CA GLY A 148 3.20 -11.78 -15.57
C GLY A 148 3.38 -12.43 -16.94
N ARG A 149 2.33 -13.08 -17.46
CA ARG A 149 2.32 -13.70 -18.81
C ARG A 149 2.69 -12.72 -19.92
N ARG A 150 2.26 -11.45 -19.81
CA ARG A 150 2.61 -10.40 -20.78
C ARG A 150 4.06 -9.93 -20.69
N ARG A 151 4.70 -10.09 -19.52
CA ARG A 151 6.07 -9.63 -19.26
C ARG A 151 7.12 -10.71 -19.44
N MET A 152 6.75 -11.97 -19.28
CA MET A 152 7.68 -13.09 -19.27
C MET A 152 7.31 -14.14 -20.33
N PRO A 153 8.26 -14.59 -21.15
CA PRO A 153 8.06 -15.78 -21.99
C PRO A 153 7.74 -17.01 -21.12
N GLY A 154 6.97 -17.95 -21.68
CA GLY A 154 6.50 -19.15 -20.97
C GLY A 154 7.59 -19.89 -20.17
N PRO A 155 8.75 -20.25 -20.77
CA PRO A 155 9.81 -20.94 -20.02
C PRO A 155 10.37 -20.14 -18.84
N ALA A 156 10.45 -18.81 -18.96
CA ALA A 156 10.91 -17.95 -17.88
C ALA A 156 9.88 -17.89 -16.74
N LEU A 157 8.58 -17.88 -17.08
CA LEU A 157 7.50 -17.93 -16.10
C LEU A 157 7.49 -19.24 -15.31
N GLU A 158 7.68 -20.38 -15.99
CA GLU A 158 7.76 -21.69 -15.33
C GLU A 158 9.00 -21.81 -14.43
N ALA A 159 10.16 -21.32 -14.89
CA ALA A 159 11.36 -21.27 -14.06
C ALA A 159 11.18 -20.37 -12.83
N PHE A 160 10.46 -19.25 -12.98
CA PHE A 160 10.12 -18.38 -11.86
C PHE A 160 9.20 -19.08 -10.85
N ARG A 161 8.15 -19.78 -11.31
CA ARG A 161 7.24 -20.55 -10.44
C ARG A 161 7.99 -21.65 -9.68
N ALA A 162 8.88 -22.38 -10.35
CA ALA A 162 9.72 -23.39 -9.69
C ALA A 162 10.59 -22.78 -8.57
N ARG A 163 11.17 -21.59 -8.81
CA ARG A 163 11.92 -20.86 -7.77
C ARG A 163 11.06 -20.45 -6.59
N VAL A 164 9.83 -19.99 -6.84
CA VAL A 164 8.85 -19.65 -5.79
C VAL A 164 8.60 -20.86 -4.90
N TYR A 165 8.29 -22.03 -5.48
CA TYR A 165 8.04 -23.24 -4.70
C TYR A 165 9.27 -23.72 -3.92
N ALA A 166 10.47 -23.68 -4.54
CA ALA A 166 11.71 -24.00 -3.84
C ALA A 166 11.98 -23.05 -2.66
N ASP A 167 11.67 -21.76 -2.78
CA ASP A 167 11.80 -20.80 -1.67
C ASP A 167 10.79 -21.10 -0.55
N MET A 168 9.56 -21.53 -0.87
CA MET A 168 8.60 -21.99 0.15
C MET A 168 9.15 -23.17 0.95
N GLU A 169 9.67 -24.19 0.28
CA GLU A 169 10.25 -25.38 0.92
C GLU A 169 11.47 -25.03 1.78
N ARG A 170 12.36 -24.18 1.27
CA ARG A 170 13.52 -23.69 2.03
C ARG A 170 13.12 -22.93 3.30
N ARG A 171 12.10 -22.08 3.23
CA ARG A 171 11.58 -21.34 4.39
C ARG A 171 10.96 -22.28 5.43
N ALA A 172 10.26 -23.32 4.99
CA ALA A 172 9.72 -24.34 5.89
C ALA A 172 10.83 -25.09 6.67
N GLN A 173 12.05 -25.10 6.14
CA GLN A 173 13.25 -25.63 6.80
C GLN A 173 14.01 -24.58 7.64
N GLY A 174 13.42 -23.40 7.87
CA GLY A 174 14.00 -22.32 8.68
C GLY A 174 15.00 -21.42 7.94
N GLN A 175 15.12 -21.54 6.61
CA GLN A 175 15.99 -20.65 5.84
C GLN A 175 15.35 -19.27 5.64
N LEU A 176 16.19 -18.25 5.48
CA LEU A 176 15.73 -16.90 5.17
C LEU A 176 15.09 -16.81 3.77
N PRO A 177 14.10 -15.92 3.59
CA PRO A 177 13.50 -15.63 2.29
C PRO A 177 14.53 -15.29 1.21
N GLU A 178 14.39 -15.88 0.03
CA GLU A 178 15.05 -15.36 -1.16
C GLU A 178 14.52 -13.94 -1.45
N ARG A 179 15.42 -13.05 -1.85
CA ARG A 179 15.09 -11.66 -2.19
C ARG A 179 15.30 -11.38 -3.66
N VAL A 180 14.44 -10.55 -4.22
CA VAL A 180 14.50 -10.11 -5.62
C VAL A 180 14.43 -8.59 -5.71
N ALA A 181 15.09 -8.03 -6.72
CA ALA A 181 15.02 -6.60 -6.97
C ALA A 181 13.61 -6.18 -7.42
N VAL A 182 13.19 -4.98 -7.02
CA VAL A 182 11.90 -4.43 -7.47
C VAL A 182 12.02 -3.89 -8.88
N ALA A 183 13.04 -3.07 -9.10
CA ALA A 183 13.44 -2.49 -10.37
C ALA A 183 14.91 -2.80 -10.63
N GLU A 184 15.26 -3.00 -11.90
CA GLU A 184 16.66 -3.20 -12.29
C GLU A 184 17.47 -1.92 -12.06
N ALA A 185 18.74 -2.09 -11.66
CA ALA A 185 19.66 -0.98 -11.51
C ALA A 185 19.83 -0.23 -12.83
N GLY A 186 19.73 1.11 -12.81
CA GLY A 186 19.83 1.94 -14.01
C GLY A 186 18.59 1.97 -14.91
N SER A 187 17.54 1.20 -14.58
CA SER A 187 16.25 1.24 -15.29
C SER A 187 15.61 2.63 -15.21
N ALA A 188 14.75 2.95 -16.19
CA ALA A 188 13.97 4.19 -16.19
C ALA A 188 13.12 4.35 -14.92
N SER A 189 12.56 3.24 -14.41
CA SER A 189 11.80 3.24 -13.16
C SER A 189 12.65 3.62 -11.95
N MET A 190 13.86 3.06 -11.82
CA MET A 190 14.74 3.40 -10.70
C MET A 190 15.20 4.86 -10.77
N LYS A 191 15.53 5.35 -11.98
CA LYS A 191 15.88 6.76 -12.20
C LYS A 191 14.72 7.69 -11.81
N TYR A 192 13.51 7.39 -12.30
CA TYR A 192 12.31 8.14 -11.97
C TYR A 192 12.07 8.22 -10.46
N LEU A 193 12.20 7.11 -9.73
CA LEU A 193 11.99 7.09 -8.28
C LEU A 193 12.96 8.04 -7.56
N VAL A 194 14.25 7.94 -7.86
CA VAL A 194 15.31 8.75 -7.24
C VAL A 194 15.15 10.24 -7.58
N GLU A 195 14.80 10.56 -8.83
CA GLU A 195 14.61 11.95 -9.27
C GLU A 195 13.33 12.57 -8.71
N THR A 196 12.24 11.81 -8.62
CA THR A 196 10.92 12.33 -8.20
C THR A 196 10.80 12.48 -6.69
N PHE A 197 11.50 11.63 -5.92
CA PHE A 197 11.41 11.56 -4.46
C PHE A 197 12.78 11.70 -3.80
N PRO A 198 13.48 12.82 -4.01
CA PRO A 198 14.81 13.01 -3.43
C PRO A 198 14.75 12.93 -1.90
N GLY A 199 15.68 12.17 -1.31
CA GLY A 199 15.78 11.99 0.15
C GLY A 199 14.81 10.95 0.75
N VAL A 200 13.93 10.34 -0.05
CA VAL A 200 13.09 9.22 0.39
C VAL A 200 13.87 7.92 0.27
N GLN A 201 13.74 7.03 1.26
CA GLN A 201 14.32 5.70 1.15
C GLN A 201 13.58 4.90 0.07
N HIS A 202 14.32 4.25 -0.82
CA HIS A 202 13.76 3.38 -1.86
C HIS A 202 14.27 1.95 -1.65
N PRO A 203 13.61 1.14 -0.80
CA PRO A 203 13.94 -0.27 -0.68
C PRO A 203 13.73 -0.96 -2.03
N ASN A 204 14.81 -1.23 -2.75
CA ASN A 204 14.74 -1.85 -4.08
C ASN A 204 14.80 -3.39 -3.99
N SER A 205 14.20 -3.99 -2.97
CA SER A 205 14.06 -5.44 -2.91
C SER A 205 12.85 -5.88 -2.11
N THR A 206 12.21 -6.96 -2.56
CA THR A 206 11.14 -7.67 -1.87
C THR A 206 11.52 -9.14 -1.68
N THR A 207 10.74 -9.90 -0.92
CA THR A 207 10.89 -11.36 -0.91
C THR A 207 10.44 -11.95 -2.25
N LEU A 208 10.92 -13.14 -2.62
CA LEU A 208 10.51 -13.82 -3.85
C LEU A 208 9.00 -14.13 -3.84
N LEU A 209 8.44 -14.58 -2.70
CA LEU A 209 7.01 -14.82 -2.54
C LEU A 209 6.13 -13.60 -2.79
N SER A 210 6.66 -12.39 -2.59
CA SER A 210 5.93 -11.15 -2.92
C SER A 210 5.53 -11.07 -4.40
N ARG A 211 6.19 -11.84 -5.27
CA ARG A 211 5.95 -11.87 -6.71
C ARG A 211 5.07 -13.05 -7.14
N GLU A 212 4.74 -13.98 -6.23
CA GLU A 212 3.93 -15.16 -6.54
C GLU A 212 2.57 -14.75 -7.14
N LEU A 213 1.79 -13.95 -6.42
CA LEU A 213 0.47 -13.54 -6.88
C LEU A 213 0.52 -12.46 -7.98
N ALA A 214 1.67 -11.83 -8.17
CA ALA A 214 1.92 -10.91 -9.28
C ALA A 214 2.29 -11.63 -10.59
N MET A 215 2.45 -12.96 -10.58
CA MET A 215 2.86 -13.79 -11.71
C MET A 215 2.09 -15.13 -11.80
N GLY A 216 1.10 -15.34 -10.92
CA GLY A 216 0.40 -16.61 -10.69
C GLY A 216 -0.66 -16.94 -11.72
#